data_AF-A0A2V8ZWI1-F1
#
_entry.id   AF-A0A2V8ZWI1-F1
#
_cell.length_a   1.000
_cell.length_b   1.000
_cell.length_c   1.000
_cell.angle_alpha   90.00
_cell.angle_beta   90.00
_cell.angle_gamma   90.00
#
_symmetry.space_group_name_H-M   'P 1'
#
loop_
_entity.id
_entity.type
_entity.pdbx_description
1 polymer ?
#
loop_
_entity_poly.entity_id
_entity_poly.type
_entity_poly.pdbx_seq_one_letter_code
_entity_poly.pdbx_strand_id
1 'polypeptide(L)'
;MFFLICSMLLYFLPTILGRDKADLMGIFLVNLLLGWTVIGWFIALIWACSAERYVPVRAVPVSSGRFCSQCGTLSPYGGHFCAACGRAV
;
A
#
# COMPACT_ATOMS: atom_id res chain seq x y z
N MET A 1 -41.38 4.44 9.44
CA MET A 1 -40.28 4.97 10.28
C MET A 1 -39.07 4.03 10.35
N PHE A 2 -39.23 2.77 10.76
CA PHE A 2 -38.13 1.82 11.00
C PHE A 2 -37.25 1.53 9.75
N PHE A 3 -37.88 1.41 8.58
CA PHE A 3 -37.18 1.13 7.32
C PHE A 3 -36.20 2.25 6.90
N LEU A 4 -36.57 3.51 7.17
CA LEU A 4 -35.71 4.67 6.89
C LEU A 4 -34.51 4.71 7.85
N ILE A 5 -34.71 4.29 9.10
CA ILE A 5 -33.66 4.25 10.13
C ILE A 5 -32.65 3.15 9.79
N CYS A 6 -33.12 1.94 9.43
CA CYS A 6 -32.23 0.88 8.93
C CYS A 6 -31.47 1.31 7.68
N SER A 7 -32.14 1.94 6.72
CA SER A 7 -31.50 2.43 5.49
C SER A 7 -30.41 3.46 5.79
N MET A 8 -30.62 4.37 6.75
CA MET A 8 -29.61 5.36 7.18
C MET A 8 -28.42 4.71 7.88
N LEU A 9 -28.64 3.73 8.76
CA LEU A 9 -27.56 3.02 9.44
C LEU A 9 -26.70 2.20 8.47
N LEU A 10 -27.34 1.51 7.51
CA LEU A 10 -26.64 0.76 6.46
C LEU A 10 -25.85 1.69 5.52
N TYR A 11 -26.29 2.93 5.31
CA TYR A 11 -25.61 3.90 4.45
C TYR A 11 -24.22 4.31 4.96
N PHE A 12 -24.03 4.34 6.29
CA PHE A 12 -22.75 4.71 6.90
C PHE A 12 -21.76 3.53 7.05
N LEU A 13 -22.23 2.29 6.84
CA LEU A 13 -21.43 1.08 7.02
C LEU A 13 -20.14 1.02 6.18
N PRO A 14 -20.18 1.29 4.85
CA PRO A 14 -18.96 1.21 4.02
C PRO A 14 -17.94 2.31 4.38
N THR A 15 -18.41 3.48 4.83
CA THR A 15 -17.53 4.58 5.27
C THR A 15 -16.80 4.25 6.56
N ILE A 16 -17.45 3.54 7.49
CA ILE A 16 -16.84 3.11 8.76
C ILE A 16 -15.80 2.01 8.50
N LEU A 17 -16.12 1.04 7.63
CA LEU A 17 -15.24 -0.07 7.29
C LEU A 17 -14.02 0.33 6.44
N GLY A 18 -14.14 1.40 5.65
CA GLY A 18 -13.05 1.90 4.81
C GLY A 18 -12.02 2.77 5.53
N ARG A 19 -12.21 3.14 6.80
CA ARG A 19 -11.41 4.18 7.51
C ARG A 19 -9.91 3.92 7.59
N ASP A 20 -9.49 2.66 7.64
CA ASP A 20 -8.08 2.30 7.82
C ASP A 20 -7.35 2.04 6.50
N LYS A 21 -8.03 2.21 5.35
CA LYS A 21 -7.45 1.86 4.04
C LYS A 21 -6.91 3.08 3.30
N ALA A 22 -5.80 2.89 2.60
CA ALA A 22 -5.20 3.92 1.74
C ALA A 22 -6.18 4.43 0.65
N ASP A 23 -7.11 3.59 0.20
CA ASP A 23 -8.10 3.89 -0.83
C ASP A 23 -9.38 4.59 -0.29
N LEU A 24 -9.29 5.20 0.89
CA LEU A 24 -10.38 5.94 1.55
C LEU A 24 -11.11 6.93 0.61
N MET A 25 -10.34 7.63 -0.22
CA MET A 25 -10.84 8.65 -1.14
C MET A 25 -11.72 8.03 -2.25
N GLY A 26 -11.37 6.83 -2.72
CA GLY A 26 -12.14 6.09 -3.72
C GLY A 26 -13.46 5.55 -3.15
N ILE A 27 -13.41 4.95 -1.96
CA ILE A 27 -14.60 4.46 -1.26
C ILE A 27 -15.54 5.64 -0.94
N PHE A 28 -15.00 6.79 -0.53
CA PHE A 28 -15.77 8.00 -0.28
C PHE A 28 -16.43 8.54 -1.56
N LEU A 29 -15.70 8.62 -2.67
CA LEU A 29 -16.26 9.09 -3.96
C LEU A 29 -17.40 8.20 -4.44
N VAL A 30 -17.23 6.88 -4.37
CA VAL A 30 -18.27 5.93 -4.79
C VAL A 30 -19.48 6.03 -3.87
N ASN A 31 -19.28 6.17 -2.56
CA ASN A 31 -20.38 6.34 -1.62
C ASN A 31 -21.10 7.70 -1.78
N LEU A 32 -20.39 8.75 -2.18
CA LEU A 32 -20.96 10.09 -2.41
C LEU A 32 -21.70 10.19 -3.76
N LEU A 33 -21.11 9.67 -4.83
CA LEU A 33 -21.64 9.80 -6.21
C LEU A 33 -22.62 8.69 -6.58
N LEU A 34 -22.43 7.47 -6.04
CA LEU A 34 -23.25 6.30 -6.37
C LEU A 34 -23.93 5.66 -5.16
N GLY A 35 -23.72 6.14 -3.92
CA GLY A 35 -24.38 5.58 -2.73
C GLY A 35 -25.91 5.68 -2.77
N TRP A 36 -26.46 6.63 -3.55
CA TRP A 36 -27.90 6.74 -3.82
C TRP A 36 -28.48 5.56 -4.63
N THR A 37 -27.61 4.72 -5.19
CA THR A 37 -27.97 3.50 -5.90
C THR A 37 -27.56 2.31 -5.05
N VAL A 38 -28.46 1.33 -4.90
CA VAL A 38 -28.18 0.07 -4.20
C VAL A 38 -26.88 -0.57 -4.72
N ILE A 39 -26.64 -0.47 -6.03
CA ILE A 39 -25.45 -1.01 -6.70
C ILE A 39 -24.16 -0.30 -6.25
N GLY A 40 -24.14 1.04 -6.21
CA GLY A 40 -22.98 1.80 -5.75
C GLY A 40 -22.61 1.54 -4.29
N TRP A 41 -23.63 1.32 -3.45
CA TRP A 41 -23.42 0.91 -2.06
C TRP A 41 -22.71 -0.46 -1.95
N PHE A 42 -23.16 -1.46 -2.72
CA PHE A 42 -22.51 -2.78 -2.75
C PHE A 42 -21.08 -2.71 -3.29
N ILE A 43 -20.82 -1.90 -4.33
CA ILE A 43 -19.46 -1.69 -4.86
C ILE A 43 -18.56 -1.07 -3.79
N ALA A 44 -19.03 -0.03 -3.09
CA ALA A 44 -18.27 0.58 -2.00
C ALA A 44 -17.99 -0.42 -0.86
N LEU A 45 -18.93 -1.32 -0.56
CA LEU A 45 -18.78 -2.34 0.48
C LEU A 45 -17.79 -3.44 0.08
N ILE A 46 -17.85 -3.92 -1.16
CA ILE A 46 -16.88 -4.88 -1.70
C ILE A 46 -15.48 -4.26 -1.71
N TRP A 47 -15.37 -2.98 -2.09
CA TRP A 47 -14.10 -2.28 -2.12
C TRP A 47 -13.55 -2.02 -0.71
N ALA A 48 -14.42 -1.66 0.23
CA ALA A 48 -14.10 -1.56 1.65
C ALA A 48 -13.70 -2.91 2.26
N CYS A 49 -14.18 -4.04 1.75
CA CYS A 49 -13.78 -5.38 2.20
C CYS A 49 -12.52 -5.89 1.49
N SER A 50 -12.23 -5.41 0.27
CA SER A 50 -11.09 -5.85 -0.54
C SER A 50 -9.76 -5.56 0.16
N ALA A 51 -8.93 -6.60 0.36
CA ALA A 51 -7.64 -6.47 1.01
C ALA A 51 -6.73 -5.47 0.25
N GLU A 52 -5.91 -4.74 1.01
CA GLU A 52 -4.92 -3.83 0.45
C GLU A 52 -4.05 -4.57 -0.56
N ARG A 53 -3.73 -3.89 -1.67
CA ARG A 53 -2.85 -4.47 -2.68
C ARG A 53 -1.54 -4.79 -1.99
N TYR A 54 -1.24 -6.08 -1.90
CA TYR A 54 0.07 -6.56 -1.48
C TYR A 54 1.09 -5.94 -2.43
N VAL A 55 1.76 -4.88 -1.98
CA VAL A 55 2.96 -4.39 -2.62
C VAL A 55 4.04 -5.36 -2.14
N PRO A 56 4.56 -6.25 -3.00
CA PRO A 56 5.66 -7.11 -2.58
C PRO A 56 6.80 -6.18 -2.15
N VAL A 57 7.14 -6.20 -0.87
CA VAL A 57 8.34 -5.55 -0.37
C VAL A 57 9.49 -6.24 -1.08
N ARG A 58 10.03 -5.59 -2.11
CA ARG A 58 11.25 -6.05 -2.78
C ARG A 58 12.37 -5.89 -1.76
N ALA A 59 12.67 -6.97 -1.05
CA ALA A 59 13.88 -7.08 -0.27
C ALA A 59 15.06 -7.03 -1.25
N VAL A 60 15.60 -5.83 -1.45
CA VAL A 60 16.91 -5.67 -2.05
C VAL A 60 17.90 -6.13 -0.97
N PRO A 61 18.81 -7.07 -1.25
CA PRO A 61 19.88 -7.34 -0.30
C PRO A 61 20.60 -6.01 -0.08
N VAL A 62 20.51 -5.46 1.13
CA VAL A 62 21.51 -4.52 1.62
C VAL A 62 22.79 -5.33 1.62
N SER A 63 23.54 -5.25 0.53
CA SER A 63 24.88 -5.81 0.50
C SER A 63 25.64 -5.05 1.59
N SER A 64 25.97 -5.74 2.67
CA SER A 64 26.95 -5.36 3.68
C SER A 64 28.35 -5.34 3.05
N GLY A 65 28.47 -4.59 1.96
CA GLY A 65 29.73 -4.35 1.28
C GLY A 65 30.55 -3.36 2.08
N ARG A 66 31.87 -3.49 1.99
CA ARG A 66 32.80 -2.49 2.52
C ARG A 66 32.96 -1.39 1.49
N PHE A 67 33.00 -0.14 1.93
CA PHE A 67 33.41 0.97 1.08
C PHE A 67 34.91 0.92 0.86
N CYS A 68 35.36 1.10 -0.39
CA CYS A 68 36.78 1.21 -0.67
C CYS A 68 37.36 2.50 -0.07
N SER A 69 38.44 2.40 0.70
CA SER A 69 39.08 3.56 1.37
C SER A 69 39.73 4.57 0.42
N GLN A 70 39.92 4.23 -0.85
CA GLN A 70 40.58 5.12 -1.82
C GLN A 70 39.61 5.79 -2.78
N CYS A 71 38.61 5.08 -3.30
CA CYS A 71 37.66 5.62 -4.29
C CYS A 71 36.22 5.76 -3.77
N GLY A 72 35.91 5.22 -2.59
CA GLY A 72 34.57 5.29 -1.99
C GLY A 72 33.50 4.43 -2.65
N THR A 73 33.82 3.63 -3.68
CA THR A 73 32.85 2.70 -4.27
C THR A 73 32.58 1.53 -3.34
N LEU A 74 31.34 1.04 -3.32
CA LEU A 74 30.92 -0.14 -2.57
C LEU A 74 31.46 -1.42 -3.22
N SER A 75 32.21 -2.23 -2.48
CA SER A 75 32.60 -3.57 -2.92
C SER A 75 31.46 -4.56 -2.67
N PRO A 76 31.15 -5.48 -3.60
CA PRO A 76 30.16 -6.53 -3.38
C PRO A 76 30.55 -7.40 -2.17
N TYR A 77 29.55 -7.95 -1.47
CA TYR A 77 29.77 -8.82 -0.32
C TYR A 77 30.66 -10.02 -0.70
N GLY A 78 31.76 -10.21 0.05
CA GLY A 78 32.75 -11.25 -0.22
C GLY A 78 33.79 -10.91 -1.31
N GLY A 79 33.74 -9.72 -1.91
CA GLY A 79 34.77 -9.24 -2.83
C GLY A 79 36.07 -8.93 -2.10
N HIS A 80 37.16 -9.61 -2.45
CA HIS A 80 38.50 -9.30 -1.93
C HIS A 80 39.10 -8.05 -2.58
N PHE A 81 38.59 -7.61 -3.73
CA PHE A 81 39.11 -6.49 -4.52
C PHE A 81 37.99 -5.55 -4.99
N CYS A 82 38.32 -4.27 -5.12
CA CYS A 82 37.44 -3.22 -5.64
C CYS A 82 37.34 -3.32 -7.17
N ALA A 83 36.11 -3.35 -7.70
CA ALA A 83 35.88 -3.41 -9.15
C ALA A 83 36.29 -2.14 -9.92
N ALA A 84 36.35 -0.98 -9.25
CA ALA A 84 36.67 0.30 -9.90
C ALA A 84 38.17 0.60 -9.94
N CYS A 85 38.90 0.33 -8.84
CA CYS A 85 40.32 0.67 -8.73
C CYS A 85 41.26 -0.53 -8.53
N GLY A 86 40.74 -1.76 -8.36
CA GLY A 86 41.53 -2.99 -8.23
C GLY A 86 42.18 -3.22 -6.86
N ARG A 87 42.00 -2.31 -5.89
CA ARG A 87 42.58 -2.43 -4.53
C ARG A 87 41.83 -3.44 -3.66
N ALA A 88 42.52 -4.08 -2.72
CA ALA A 88 41.89 -4.95 -1.72
C ALA A 88 40.99 -4.16 -0.75
N VAL A 89 39.81 -4.68 -0.44
CA VAL A 89 38.72 -4.00 0.33
C VAL A 89 38.26 -4.74 1.58
#